data_AF-A0A0G1Y672-F1
#
_entry.id   AF-A0A0G1Y672-F1
#
_cell.length_a   1.000
_cell.length_b   1.000
_cell.length_c   1.000
_cell.angle_alpha   90.00
_cell.angle_beta   90.00
_cell.angle_gamma   90.00
#
_symmetry.space_group_name_H-M   'P 1'
#
loop_
_entity.id
_entity.type
_entity.pdbx_description
1 polymer ?
#
loop_
_entity_poly.entity_id
_entity_poly.type
_entity_poly.pdbx_seq_one_letter_code
_entity_poly.pdbx_strand_id
1 'polypeptide(L)'
;MIMRCEESDKPGTGRDWRNDDGRMHIRHAVARAMRGINIRTLVNGTDWEAREGALADLRNIGMGQDEIAQQLRMLTAGRDKQFFPPEKVEQTIAWMGGEWDATSPVATNES
;
A
#
# COMPACT_ATOMS: atom_id res chain seq x y z
N MET A 1 -41.49 -33.45 36.81
CA MET A 1 -40.13 -33.91 36.50
C MET A 1 -39.46 -32.80 35.69
N ILE A 2 -38.72 -31.91 36.36
CA ILE A 2 -38.01 -30.79 35.74
C ILE A 2 -36.54 -31.05 36.03
N MET A 3 -35.77 -31.36 34.99
CA MET A 3 -34.34 -31.64 35.11
C MET A 3 -33.62 -30.31 35.32
N ARG A 4 -32.99 -30.13 36.48
CA ARG A 4 -32.07 -29.03 36.77
C ARG A 4 -30.74 -29.35 36.06
N CYS A 5 -30.30 -28.48 35.16
CA CYS A 5 -28.91 -28.45 34.74
C CYS A 5 -28.17 -27.43 35.59
N GLU A 6 -27.14 -27.91 36.27
CA GLU A 6 -26.32 -27.18 37.22
C GLU A 6 -25.56 -26.02 36.56
N GLU A 7 -25.51 -24.94 37.31
CA GLU A 7 -24.60 -23.82 37.16
C GLU A 7 -23.16 -24.31 37.43
N SER A 8 -22.22 -23.95 36.58
CA SER A 8 -20.79 -24.02 36.91
C SER A 8 -20.14 -22.75 36.42
N ASP A 9 -19.78 -21.93 37.41
CA ASP A 9 -18.93 -20.75 37.35
C ASP A 9 -17.93 -20.77 36.19
N LYS A 10 -18.00 -19.74 35.36
CA LYS A 10 -16.77 -19.19 34.79
C LYS A 10 -16.60 -17.77 35.32
N PRO A 11 -15.50 -17.51 36.06
CA PRO A 11 -15.22 -16.19 36.58
C PRO A 11 -15.09 -15.21 35.41
N GLY A 12 -15.75 -14.06 35.58
CA GLY A 12 -15.57 -12.92 34.71
C GLY A 12 -14.10 -12.52 34.67
N THR A 13 -13.38 -12.99 33.67
CA THR A 13 -12.20 -12.27 33.22
C THR A 13 -12.71 -11.15 32.34
N GLY A 14 -12.88 -9.97 32.94
CA GLY A 14 -12.79 -8.70 32.24
C GLY A 14 -11.53 -8.76 31.37
N ARG A 15 -11.75 -8.97 30.09
CA ARG A 15 -10.71 -9.08 29.08
C ARG A 15 -10.90 -7.90 28.14
N ASP A 16 -10.42 -6.75 28.61
CA ASP A 16 -10.19 -5.55 27.81
C ASP A 16 -9.04 -5.78 26.79
N TRP A 17 -9.26 -6.70 25.84
CA TRP A 17 -8.35 -6.90 24.68
C TRP A 17 -8.78 -6.08 23.46
N ARG A 18 -9.80 -5.24 23.62
CA ARG A 18 -10.34 -4.41 22.54
C ARG A 18 -9.92 -2.99 22.81
N ASN A 19 -8.87 -2.51 22.14
CA ASN A 19 -8.91 -1.23 21.42
C ASN A 19 -7.59 -0.85 20.75
N ASP A 20 -6.44 -1.38 21.14
CA ASP A 20 -5.16 -1.04 20.49
C ASP A 20 -4.75 -2.02 19.37
N ASP A 21 -4.79 -3.33 19.63
CA ASP A 21 -4.42 -4.34 18.63
C ASP A 21 -5.34 -4.30 17.40
N GLY A 22 -6.66 -4.24 17.63
CA GLY A 22 -7.65 -4.11 16.55
C GLY A 22 -7.47 -2.85 15.70
N ARG A 23 -7.08 -1.72 16.30
CA ARG A 23 -6.78 -0.48 15.56
C ARG A 23 -5.49 -0.59 14.77
N MET A 24 -4.45 -1.23 15.31
CA MET A 24 -3.23 -1.53 14.54
C MET A 24 -3.53 -2.44 13.35
N HIS A 25 -4.30 -3.51 13.54
CA HIS A 25 -4.65 -4.43 12.46
C HIS A 25 -5.43 -3.74 11.33
N ILE A 26 -6.38 -2.86 11.65
CA ILE A 26 -7.14 -2.08 10.66
C ILE A 26 -6.22 -1.10 9.92
N ARG A 27 -5.35 -0.38 10.64
CA ARG A 27 -4.38 0.55 10.02
C ARG A 27 -3.47 -0.16 9.02
N HIS A 28 -2.97 -1.35 9.38
CA HIS A 28 -2.14 -2.14 8.46
C HIS A 28 -2.90 -2.65 7.24
N ALA A 29 -4.16 -3.09 7.41
CA ALA A 29 -5.00 -3.53 6.30
C ALA A 29 -5.32 -2.38 5.34
N VAL A 30 -5.65 -1.21 5.88
CA VAL A 30 -5.92 0.01 5.10
C VAL A 30 -4.66 0.48 4.37
N ALA A 31 -3.51 0.52 5.04
CA ALA A 31 -2.24 0.89 4.40
C ALA A 31 -1.88 -0.06 3.25
N ARG A 32 -2.11 -1.36 3.42
CA ARG A 32 -1.88 -2.37 2.36
C ARG A 32 -2.83 -2.16 1.17
N ALA A 33 -4.10 -1.85 1.43
CA ALA A 33 -5.07 -1.56 0.38
C ALA A 33 -4.71 -0.28 -0.39
N MET A 34 -4.37 0.80 0.32
CA MET A 34 -3.95 2.07 -0.26
C MET A 34 -2.70 1.92 -1.11
N ARG A 35 -1.70 1.17 -0.64
CA ARG A 35 -0.52 0.81 -1.45
C ARG A 35 -0.92 0.15 -2.76
N GLY A 36 -1.80 -0.84 -2.71
CA GLY A 36 -2.28 -1.53 -3.92
C GLY A 36 -3.05 -0.63 -4.89
N ILE A 37 -3.81 0.34 -4.37
CA ILE A 37 -4.51 1.35 -5.18
C ILE A 37 -3.48 2.27 -5.85
N ASN A 38 -2.58 2.86 -5.08
CA ASN A 38 -1.60 3.83 -5.59
C ASN A 38 -0.68 3.21 -6.64
N ILE A 39 -0.20 1.98 -6.44
CA ILE A 39 0.60 1.25 -7.45
C ILE A 39 -0.14 1.09 -8.78
N ARG A 40 -1.45 0.81 -8.75
CA ARG A 40 -2.26 0.71 -9.97
C ARG A 40 -2.56 2.08 -10.58
N THR A 41 -2.76 3.10 -9.75
CA THR A 41 -2.95 4.50 -10.18
C THR A 41 -1.72 5.04 -10.91
N LEU A 42 -0.50 4.64 -10.52
CA LEU A 42 0.71 5.04 -11.26
C LEU A 42 0.66 4.64 -12.74
N VAL A 43 0.06 3.49 -13.06
CA VAL A 43 -0.04 3.00 -14.44
C VAL A 43 -1.29 3.52 -15.15
N ASN A 44 -2.44 3.55 -14.46
CA ASN A 44 -3.75 3.79 -15.08
C ASN A 44 -4.40 5.13 -14.71
N GLY A 45 -3.72 5.98 -13.94
CA GLY A 45 -4.17 7.33 -13.64
C GLY A 45 -4.54 8.09 -14.91
N THR A 46 -5.71 8.72 -14.88
CA THR A 46 -6.31 9.42 -16.02
C THR A 46 -5.67 10.78 -16.30
N ASP A 47 -5.02 11.35 -15.29
CA ASP A 47 -4.35 12.64 -15.33
C ASP A 47 -3.00 12.58 -14.61
N TRP A 48 -2.21 13.63 -14.81
CA TRP A 48 -0.88 13.77 -14.23
C TRP A 48 -0.92 13.88 -12.70
N GLU A 49 -1.86 14.67 -12.17
CA GLU A 49 -1.99 14.94 -10.74
C GLU A 49 -2.27 13.65 -9.94
N ALA A 50 -3.12 12.76 -10.45
CA ALA A 50 -3.38 11.47 -9.80
C ALA A 50 -2.13 10.57 -9.77
N ARG A 51 -1.27 10.64 -10.79
CA ARG A 51 -0.03 9.84 -10.86
C ARG A 51 1.02 10.40 -9.90
N GLU A 52 1.23 11.71 -9.87
CA GLU A 52 2.11 12.36 -8.90
C GLU A 52 1.62 12.18 -7.46
N GLY A 53 0.33 12.37 -7.21
CA GLY A 53 -0.27 12.16 -5.89
C GLY A 53 -0.09 10.73 -5.41
N ALA A 54 -0.33 9.74 -6.27
CA ALA A 54 -0.07 8.33 -5.94
C ALA A 54 1.41 8.07 -5.64
N LEU A 55 2.33 8.70 -6.37
CA LEU A 55 3.77 8.58 -6.11
C LEU A 55 4.17 9.22 -4.78
N ALA A 56 3.67 10.42 -4.50
CA ALA A 56 3.91 11.13 -3.26
C ALA A 56 3.36 10.34 -2.05
N ASP A 57 2.17 9.76 -2.17
CA ASP A 57 1.60 8.90 -1.14
C ASP A 57 2.46 7.66 -0.86
N LEU A 58 2.97 7.00 -1.91
CA LEU A 58 3.86 5.85 -1.76
C LEU A 58 5.17 6.24 -1.05
N ARG A 59 5.69 7.44 -1.32
CA ARG A 59 6.85 8.01 -0.59
C ARG A 59 6.51 8.30 0.87
N ASN A 60 5.35 8.90 1.13
CA ASN A 60 4.92 9.28 2.47
C ASN A 60 4.73 8.06 3.39
N ILE A 61 4.38 6.89 2.83
CA ILE A 61 4.33 5.62 3.57
C ILE A 61 5.68 4.90 3.65
N GLY A 62 6.76 5.52 3.16
CA GLY A 62 8.13 5.04 3.29
C GLY A 62 8.59 4.01 2.26
N MET A 63 7.86 3.84 1.15
CA MET A 63 8.29 2.91 0.10
C MET A 63 9.46 3.47 -0.71
N GLY A 64 10.44 2.61 -0.98
CA GLY A 64 11.56 2.93 -1.87
C GLY A 64 11.18 2.82 -3.34
N GLN A 65 11.91 3.53 -4.20
CA GLN A 65 11.74 3.50 -5.65
C GLN A 65 11.83 2.07 -6.23
N ASP A 66 12.83 1.29 -5.81
CA ASP A 66 13.02 -0.10 -6.25
C ASP A 66 11.86 -1.01 -5.82
N GLU A 67 11.32 -0.77 -4.62
CA GLU A 67 10.18 -1.52 -4.09
C GLU A 67 8.91 -1.23 -4.91
N ILE A 68 8.70 0.03 -5.30
CA ILE A 68 7.60 0.44 -6.18
C ILE A 68 7.77 -0.19 -7.56
N ALA A 69 8.97 -0.12 -8.15
CA ALA A 69 9.26 -0.71 -9.45
C ALA A 69 9.04 -2.23 -9.47
N GLN A 70 9.44 -2.94 -8.41
CA GLN A 70 9.17 -4.37 -8.28
C GLN A 70 7.66 -4.67 -8.27
N GLN A 71 6.87 -3.91 -7.50
CA GLN A 71 5.42 -4.11 -7.45
C GLN A 71 4.73 -3.79 -8.77
N LEU A 72 5.18 -2.76 -9.48
CA LEU A 72 4.70 -2.43 -10.82
C LEU A 72 4.93 -3.59 -11.80
N ARG A 73 6.13 -4.19 -11.79
CA ARG A 73 6.45 -5.36 -12.63
C ARG A 73 5.59 -6.58 -12.31
N MET A 74 5.25 -6.80 -11.04
CA MET A 74 4.37 -7.89 -10.64
C MET A 74 2.96 -7.79 -11.23
N LEU A 75 2.48 -6.59 -11.57
CA LEU A 75 1.17 -6.39 -12.22
C LEU A 75 1.12 -6.96 -13.65
N THR A 76 2.28 -7.16 -14.29
CA THR A 76 2.36 -7.70 -15.65
C THR A 76 2.14 -9.22 -15.71
N ALA A 77 2.04 -9.87 -14.54
CA ALA A 77 1.81 -11.30 -14.42
C ALA A 77 0.31 -11.63 -14.29
N GLY A 78 -0.07 -12.81 -14.77
CA GLY A 78 -1.42 -13.36 -14.56
C GLY A 78 -2.53 -12.57 -15.24
N ARG A 79 -3.70 -12.52 -14.60
CA ARG A 79 -4.93 -11.92 -15.15
C ARG A 79 -4.87 -10.39 -15.26
N ASP A 80 -3.97 -9.76 -14.51
CA ASP A 80 -3.84 -8.31 -14.45
C ASP A 80 -3.08 -7.73 -15.67
N LYS A 81 -2.33 -8.57 -16.41
CA LYS A 81 -1.56 -8.18 -17.60
C LYS A 81 -2.36 -7.41 -18.65
N GLN A 82 -3.67 -7.69 -18.78
CA GLN A 82 -4.54 -6.99 -19.73
C GLN A 82 -4.79 -5.52 -19.34
N PHE A 83 -4.76 -5.21 -18.04
CA PHE A 83 -4.93 -3.87 -17.49
C PHE A 83 -3.59 -3.16 -17.27
N PHE A 84 -2.50 -3.92 -17.19
CA PHE A 84 -1.14 -3.44 -16.96
C PHE A 84 -0.16 -4.05 -17.99
N PRO A 85 -0.18 -3.57 -19.24
CA PRO A 85 0.75 -4.04 -20.26
C PRO A 85 2.20 -3.75 -19.84
N PRO A 86 3.17 -4.67 -20.09
CA PRO A 86 4.57 -4.49 -19.68
C PRO A 86 5.19 -3.18 -20.17
N GLU A 87 4.89 -2.77 -21.40
CA GLU A 87 5.39 -1.51 -21.96
C GLU A 87 4.92 -0.29 -21.15
N LYS A 88 3.63 -0.23 -20.81
CA LYS A 88 3.05 0.86 -20.01
C LYS A 88 3.63 0.88 -18.58
N VAL A 89 3.89 -0.30 -18.04
CA VAL A 89 4.53 -0.48 -16.73
C VAL A 89 5.98 0.05 -16.75
N GLU A 90 6.80 -0.34 -17.72
CA GLU A 90 8.19 0.13 -17.80
C GLU A 90 8.27 1.64 -18.12
N GLN A 91 7.38 2.18 -18.96
CA GLN A 91 7.26 3.64 -19.15
C GLN A 91 6.95 4.36 -17.83
N THR A 92 6.08 3.78 -17.00
CA THR A 92 5.75 4.33 -15.68
C THR A 92 6.96 4.28 -14.74
N ILE A 93 7.73 3.18 -14.77
CA ILE A 93 8.97 3.04 -13.97
C ILE A 93 10.01 4.08 -14.40
N ALA A 94 10.20 4.29 -15.71
CA ALA A 94 11.14 5.27 -16.24
C ALA A 94 10.73 6.70 -15.87
N TRP A 95 9.45 7.05 -16.05
CA TRP A 95 8.90 8.34 -15.62
C TRP A 95 9.11 8.57 -14.11
N MET A 96 8.71 7.59 -13.29
CA MET A 96 8.87 7.65 -11.84
C MET A 96 10.33 7.89 -11.44
N GLY A 97 11.29 7.24 -12.12
CA GLY A 97 12.71 7.46 -11.86
C GLY A 97 13.14 8.91 -12.09
N GLY A 98 12.68 9.52 -13.18
CA GLY A 98 12.91 10.94 -13.45
C GLY A 98 12.37 11.85 -12.34
N GLU A 99 11.14 11.62 -11.88
CA GLU A 99 10.53 12.40 -10.79
C GLU A 99 11.23 12.21 -9.44
N TRP A 100 11.68 10.99 -9.17
CA TRP A 100 12.37 10.65 -7.93
C TRP A 100 13.75 11.31 -7.86
N ASP A 101 14.48 11.32 -8.97
CA ASP A 101 15.79 11.93 -9.08
C ASP A 101 15.70 13.47 -9.09
N ALA A 102 14.69 14.05 -9.75
CA ALA A 102 14.46 15.50 -9.78
C ALA A 102 14.15 16.10 -8.40
N THR A 103 13.63 15.28 -7.47
CA THR A 103 13.35 15.69 -6.08
C THR A 103 14.51 15.43 -5.12
N SER A 104 15.59 14.77 -5.57
CA SER A 104 16.84 14.75 -4.82
C SER A 104 17.57 16.09 -5.00
N PRO A 105 18.08 16.73 -3.94
CA PRO A 105 18.85 17.94 -4.11
C PRO A 105 20.07 17.61 -4.97
N VAL A 106 20.10 18.16 -6.19
CA VAL A 106 21.33 18.23 -6.97
C VAL A 106 22.35 18.87 -6.05
N ALA A 107 23.38 18.12 -5.66
CA ALA A 107 24.53 18.70 -4.99
C ALA A 107 25.06 19.78 -5.94
N THR A 108 24.79 21.04 -5.61
CA THR A 108 25.31 22.21 -6.31
C THR A 108 26.82 22.20 -6.13
N ASN A 109 27.52 21.46 -6.98
CA ASN A 109 28.95 21.59 -7.14
C ASN A 109 29.18 22.86 -7.96
N GLU A 110 29.22 24.00 -7.26
CA GLU A 110 29.89 25.19 -7.78
C GLU A 110 31.39 24.87 -7.86
N SER A 111 31.96 24.98 -9.07
CA SER A 111 33.40 24.94 -9.34
C SER A 111 33.92 26.35 -9.62
#